data_AF-A0A0B2P4C8-F1
#
_entry.id   AF-A0A0B2P4C8-F1
#
_cell.length_a   1.000
_cell.length_b   1.000
_cell.length_c   1.000
_cell.angle_alpha   90.00
_cell.angle_beta   90.00
_cell.angle_gamma   90.00
#
_symmetry.space_group_name_H-M   'P 1'
#
loop_
_entity.id
_entity.type
_entity.pdbx_description
1 polymer ?
#
loop_
_entity_poly.entity_id
_entity_poly.type
_entity_poly.pdbx_seq_one_letter_code
_entity_poly.pdbx_strand_id
1 'polypeptide(L)'
;MRMLRWMCGKTRQDKIRNGAIRERVGVAPIVEKMVENRLRWFGHVERRPVDSVVRRVDQMERRQTIRGRGRPKKTIREVIKKDLELNDLDRSMVLDRTLWRKLIHVADPT
;
A
#
# COMPACT_ATOMS: atom_id res chain seq x y z
N MET A 1 4.29 7.52 15.73
CA MET A 1 3.52 8.37 16.67
C MET A 1 4.39 9.14 17.66
N ARG A 2 5.46 8.57 18.23
CA ARG A 2 6.33 9.27 19.19
C ARG A 2 6.90 10.58 18.62
N MET A 3 7.52 10.53 17.43
CA MET A 3 8.08 11.73 16.78
C MET A 3 7.00 12.76 16.43
N LEU A 4 5.90 12.34 15.81
CA LEU A 4 4.78 13.25 15.48
C LEU A 4 4.22 13.97 16.71
N ARG A 5 4.10 13.24 17.83
CA ARG A 5 3.68 13.82 19.11
C ARG A 5 4.70 14.80 19.66
N TRP A 6 5.99 14.44 19.62
CA TRP A 6 7.08 15.31 20.06
C TRP A 6 7.14 16.62 19.26
N MET A 7 7.04 16.56 17.92
CA MET A 7 6.96 17.74 17.04
C MET A 7 5.76 18.64 17.39
N CYS A 8 4.65 18.06 17.83
CA CYS A 8 3.46 18.81 18.25
C CYS A 8 3.50 19.25 19.73
N GLY A 9 4.58 18.96 20.47
CA GLY A 9 4.67 19.21 21.92
C GLY A 9 3.63 18.44 22.73
N LYS A 10 3.18 17.26 22.26
CA LYS A 10 2.15 16.44 22.90
C LYS A 10 2.73 15.18 23.52
N THR A 11 2.17 14.79 24.66
CA THR A 11 2.53 13.57 25.37
C THR A 11 1.40 12.53 25.24
N ARG A 12 1.54 11.39 25.94
CA ARG A 12 0.43 10.44 26.10
C ARG A 12 -0.59 10.90 27.15
N GLN A 13 -0.21 11.77 28.09
CA GLN A 13 -1.08 12.26 29.16
C GLN A 13 -2.18 13.18 28.63
N ASP A 14 -1.92 13.88 27.51
CA ASP A 14 -2.91 14.74 26.85
C ASP A 14 -4.12 13.97 26.29
N LYS A 15 -4.06 12.63 26.23
CA LYS A 15 -5.12 11.74 25.71
C LYS A 15 -5.66 12.09 24.32
N ILE A 16 -4.94 12.92 23.55
CA ILE A 16 -5.28 13.28 22.17
C ILE A 16 -5.22 12.03 21.28
N ARG A 17 -6.23 11.81 20.44
CA ARG A 17 -6.27 10.68 19.50
C ARG A 17 -5.15 10.78 18.46
N ASN A 18 -4.62 9.63 18.04
CA ASN A 18 -3.57 9.59 17.01
C ASN A 18 -4.03 10.17 15.66
N GLY A 19 -5.33 10.10 15.35
CA GLY A 19 -5.92 10.74 14.16
C GLY A 19 -5.71 12.25 14.16
N ALA A 20 -6.07 12.93 15.25
CA ALA A 20 -5.88 14.38 15.39
C ALA A 20 -4.40 14.82 15.29
N ILE A 21 -3.46 14.03 15.83
CA ILE A 21 -2.02 14.31 15.67
C ILE A 21 -1.59 14.18 14.21
N ARG A 22 -2.10 13.18 13.49
CA ARG A 22 -1.77 12.95 12.08
C ARG A 22 -2.34 14.04 11.18
N GLU A 23 -3.60 14.40 11.39
CA GLU A 23 -4.30 15.49 10.70
C GLU A 23 -3.54 16.81 10.86
N ARG A 24 -3.12 17.14 12.09
CA ARG A 24 -2.34 18.35 12.36
C ARG A 24 -1.00 18.40 11.62
N VAL A 25 -0.34 17.26 11.41
CA VAL A 25 0.96 17.18 10.71
C VAL A 25 0.79 16.91 9.21
N GLY A 26 -0.43 16.62 8.73
CA GLY A 26 -0.68 16.24 7.34
C GLY A 26 -0.16 14.83 6.96
N VAL A 27 -0.01 13.93 7.93
CA VAL A 27 0.54 12.58 7.69
C VAL A 27 -0.57 11.55 7.58
N ALA A 28 -0.67 10.87 6.44
CA ALA A 28 -1.63 9.80 6.25
C ALA A 28 -1.42 8.61 7.22
N PRO A 29 -2.47 7.82 7.52
CA PRO A 29 -2.34 6.54 8.19
C PRO A 29 -1.35 5.59 7.49
N ILE A 30 -0.59 4.84 8.28
CA ILE A 30 0.41 3.89 7.76
C ILE A 30 -0.21 2.85 6.81
N VAL A 31 -1.46 2.46 7.03
CA VAL A 31 -2.16 1.48 6.20
C VAL A 31 -2.31 1.99 4.77
N GLU A 32 -2.70 3.25 4.59
CA GLU A 32 -2.82 3.87 3.27
C GLU A 32 -1.46 3.93 2.57
N LYS A 33 -0.40 4.28 3.31
CA LYS A 33 0.95 4.29 2.73
C LYS A 33 1.46 2.90 2.35
N MET A 34 1.06 1.87 3.09
CA MET A 34 1.33 0.49 2.72
C MET A 34 0.56 0.09 1.46
N VAL A 35 -0.67 0.57 1.27
CA VAL A 35 -1.45 0.36 0.04
C VAL A 35 -0.74 1.02 -1.16
N GLU A 36 -0.35 2.30 -1.04
CA GLU A 36 0.40 2.99 -2.10
C GLU A 36 1.64 2.20 -2.51
N ASN A 37 2.44 1.72 -1.54
CA ASN A 37 3.66 0.97 -1.84
C ASN A 37 3.38 -0.37 -2.55
N ARG A 38 2.33 -1.09 -2.14
CA ARG A 38 1.93 -2.34 -2.82
C ARG A 38 1.47 -2.07 -4.25
N LEU A 39 0.65 -1.03 -4.46
CA LEU A 39 0.17 -0.64 -5.79
C LEU A 39 1.30 -0.06 -6.66
N ARG A 40 2.29 0.59 -6.07
CA ARG A 40 3.50 1.04 -6.77
C ARG A 40 4.33 -0.15 -7.27
N TRP A 41 4.51 -1.17 -6.43
CA TRP A 41 5.17 -2.43 -6.83
C TRP A 41 4.37 -3.16 -7.91
N PHE A 42 3.05 -3.31 -7.71
CA PHE A 42 2.16 -3.91 -8.71
C PHE A 42 2.29 -3.22 -10.06
N GLY A 43 2.18 -1.89 -10.08
CA GLY A 43 2.32 -1.13 -11.31
C GLY A 43 3.72 -1.23 -11.95
N HIS A 44 4.77 -1.38 -11.14
CA HIS A 44 6.10 -1.69 -11.67
C HIS A 44 6.10 -3.04 -12.37
N VAL A 45 5.60 -4.10 -11.73
CA VAL A 45 5.55 -5.46 -12.29
C VAL A 45 4.72 -5.50 -13.56
N GLU A 46 3.52 -4.92 -13.55
CA GLU A 46 2.59 -4.92 -14.69
C GLU A 46 3.15 -4.30 -15.96
N ARG A 47 3.96 -3.24 -15.83
CA ARG A 47 4.60 -2.55 -16.96
C ARG A 47 5.85 -3.26 -17.48
N ARG A 48 6.33 -4.32 -16.82
CA ARG A 48 7.50 -5.07 -17.32
C ARG A 48 7.09 -6.00 -18.46
N PRO A 49 8.00 -6.27 -19.40
CA PRO A 49 7.81 -7.30 -20.41
C PRO A 49 7.43 -8.66 -19.81
N VAL A 50 6.62 -9.44 -20.53
CA VAL A 50 6.07 -10.72 -20.05
C VAL A 50 7.16 -11.76 -19.76
N ASP A 51 8.26 -11.71 -20.52
CA ASP A 51 9.45 -12.53 -20.39
C ASP A 51 10.32 -12.16 -19.18
N SER A 52 10.12 -10.97 -18.59
CA SER A 52 10.90 -10.55 -17.43
C SER A 52 10.65 -11.48 -16.23
N VAL A 53 11.74 -11.85 -15.53
CA VAL A 53 11.70 -12.81 -14.41
C VAL A 53 10.63 -12.43 -13.37
N VAL A 54 10.55 -11.14 -13.02
CA VAL A 54 9.60 -10.65 -12.02
C VAL A 54 8.15 -10.85 -12.48
N ARG A 55 7.83 -10.53 -13.75
CA ARG A 55 6.47 -10.72 -14.31
C ARG A 55 6.11 -12.20 -14.38
N ARG A 56 7.04 -13.03 -14.85
CA ARG A 56 6.84 -14.49 -14.95
C ARG A 56 6.53 -15.08 -13.59
N VAL A 57 7.37 -14.82 -12.58
CA VAL A 57 7.16 -15.33 -11.22
C VAL A 57 5.85 -14.81 -10.62
N ASP A 58 5.50 -13.55 -10.86
CA ASP A 58 4.24 -12.98 -10.38
C ASP A 58 3.01 -13.60 -11.06
N GLN A 59 3.12 -14.13 -12.28
CA GLN A 59 2.04 -14.80 -13.03
C GLN A 59 1.99 -16.32 -12.81
N MET A 60 3.04 -16.94 -12.29
CA MET A 60 3.05 -18.39 -12.01
C MET A 60 1.88 -18.80 -11.12
N GLU A 61 1.19 -19.88 -11.49
CA GLU A 61 0.13 -20.43 -10.66
C GLU A 61 0.73 -21.06 -9.40
N ARG A 62 0.23 -20.66 -8.22
CA ARG A 62 0.60 -21.32 -6.97
C ARG A 62 -0.31 -22.51 -6.77
N ARG A 63 0.28 -23.67 -6.50
CA ARG A 63 -0.43 -24.83 -5.95
C ARG A 63 -1.15 -24.40 -4.67
N GLN A 64 -2.45 -24.63 -4.61
CA GLN A 64 -3.26 -24.38 -3.41
C GLN A 64 -2.83 -25.36 -2.32
N THR A 65 -1.87 -24.94 -1.51
CA THR A 65 -1.41 -25.70 -0.35
C THR A 65 -2.11 -25.17 0.89
N ILE A 66 -2.52 -26.09 1.78
CA ILE A 66 -3.04 -25.74 3.10
C ILE A 66 -1.98 -24.87 3.78
N ARG A 67 -2.37 -23.63 4.14
CA ARG A 67 -1.44 -22.71 4.79
C ARG A 67 -1.31 -23.10 6.25
N GLY A 68 -0.10 -23.48 6.65
CA GLY A 68 0.21 -23.78 8.04
C GLY A 68 0.02 -22.58 8.97
N ARG A 69 0.00 -22.87 10.28
CA ARG A 69 -0.10 -21.87 11.36
C ARG A 69 1.01 -20.83 11.24
N GLY A 70 0.68 -19.55 11.44
CA GLY A 70 1.62 -18.43 11.38
C GLY A 70 1.80 -17.80 9.99
N ARG A 71 1.42 -18.49 8.90
CA ARG A 71 1.45 -17.89 7.56
C ARG A 71 0.25 -16.95 7.36
N PRO A 72 0.42 -15.77 6.75
CA PRO A 72 -0.71 -14.92 6.38
C PRO A 72 -1.74 -15.69 5.55
N LYS A 73 -3.03 -15.51 5.86
CA LYS A 73 -4.13 -16.20 5.16
C LYS A 73 -4.30 -15.74 3.72
N LYS A 74 -3.99 -14.47 3.42
CA LYS A 74 -4.17 -13.88 2.08
C LYS A 74 -2.92 -13.95 1.22
N THR A 75 -3.06 -14.17 -0.08
CA THR A 75 -1.93 -14.00 -1.03
C THR A 75 -1.66 -12.53 -1.30
N ILE A 76 -0.48 -12.21 -1.85
CA ILE A 76 -0.19 -10.87 -2.38
C ILE A 76 -1.20 -10.49 -3.48
N ARG A 77 -1.56 -11.42 -4.38
CA ARG A 77 -2.58 -11.17 -5.42
C ARG A 77 -3.94 -10.82 -4.84
N GLU A 78 -4.41 -11.55 -3.82
CA GLU A 78 -5.68 -11.23 -3.13
C GLU A 78 -5.63 -9.87 -2.42
N VAL A 79 -4.47 -9.51 -1.84
CA VAL A 79 -4.30 -8.20 -1.20
C VAL A 79 -4.33 -7.09 -2.25
N ILE A 80 -3.61 -7.24 -3.37
CA ILE A 80 -3.60 -6.26 -4.47
C ILE A 80 -5.00 -6.12 -5.07
N LYS A 81 -5.70 -7.23 -5.31
CA LYS A 81 -7.09 -7.19 -5.82
C LYS A 81 -7.99 -6.37 -4.90
N LYS A 82 -7.91 -6.62 -3.60
CA LYS A 82 -8.68 -5.85 -2.61
C LYS A 82 -8.26 -4.38 -2.56
N ASP A 83 -6.97 -4.09 -2.69
CA ASP A 83 -6.48 -2.70 -2.73
C ASP A 83 -6.99 -1.97 -3.98
N LEU A 84 -7.00 -2.60 -5.15
CA LEU A 84 -7.58 -2.03 -6.37
C LEU A 84 -9.08 -1.74 -6.19
N GLU A 85 -9.83 -2.71 -5.67
CA GLU A 85 -11.27 -2.57 -5.39
C GLU A 85 -11.56 -1.43 -4.39
N LEU A 86 -10.82 -1.35 -3.28
CA LEU A 86 -11.04 -0.33 -2.26
C LEU A 86 -10.65 1.09 -2.70
N ASN A 87 -9.86 1.22 -3.75
CA ASN A 87 -9.41 2.52 -4.27
C ASN A 87 -10.06 2.85 -5.63
N ASP A 88 -11.03 2.05 -6.07
CA ASP A 88 -11.72 2.20 -7.36
C ASP A 88 -10.76 2.31 -8.56
N LEU A 89 -9.70 1.50 -8.53
CA LEU A 89 -8.65 1.51 -9.56
C LEU A 89 -8.82 0.35 -10.52
N ASP A 90 -8.89 0.66 -11.82
CA ASP A 90 -8.84 -0.38 -12.85
C ASP A 90 -7.39 -0.77 -13.20
N ARG A 91 -7.19 -2.06 -13.49
CA ARG A 91 -5.87 -2.60 -13.83
C ARG A 91 -5.29 -1.99 -15.10
N SER A 92 -6.11 -1.59 -16.07
CA SER A 92 -5.63 -1.00 -17.33
C SER A 92 -4.94 0.36 -17.14
N MET A 93 -5.32 1.10 -16.08
CA MET A 93 -4.74 2.41 -15.73
C MET A 93 -3.26 2.36 -15.41
N VAL A 94 -2.73 1.16 -15.11
CA VAL A 94 -1.33 0.93 -14.77
C VAL A 94 -0.37 1.27 -15.92
N LEU A 95 -0.81 1.18 -17.18
CA LEU A 95 0.04 1.44 -18.33
C LEU A 95 0.47 2.91 -18.41
N ASP A 96 -0.43 3.85 -18.07
CA ASP A 96 -0.07 5.25 -17.89
C ASP A 96 0.62 5.44 -16.54
N ARG A 97 1.95 5.59 -16.58
CA ARG A 97 2.76 5.79 -15.38
C ARG A 97 2.43 7.08 -14.63
N THR A 98 2.08 8.15 -15.34
CA THR A 98 1.81 9.45 -14.73
C THR A 98 0.47 9.45 -14.02
N LEU A 99 -0.57 8.97 -14.70
CA LEU A 99 -1.90 8.76 -14.12
C LEU A 99 -1.81 7.80 -12.93
N TRP A 100 -1.15 6.64 -13.10
CA TRP A 100 -1.01 5.65 -12.03
C TRP A 100 -0.38 6.24 -10.78
N ARG A 101 0.73 6.98 -10.92
CA ARG A 101 1.40 7.61 -9.76
C ARG A 101 0.51 8.63 -9.08
N LYS A 102 -0.25 9.42 -9.84
CA LYS A 102 -1.18 10.40 -9.30
C LYS A 102 -2.33 9.73 -8.52
N LEU A 103 -2.90 8.66 -9.07
CA LEU A 103 -4.04 7.96 -8.47
C LEU A 103 -3.68 7.21 -7.19
N ILE A 104 -2.49 6.61 -7.10
CA ILE A 104 -2.08 5.84 -5.91
C ILE A 104 -1.42 6.70 -4.83
N HIS A 105 -1.15 7.98 -5.11
CA HIS A 105 -0.37 8.81 -4.21
C HIS A 105 -1.13 9.08 -2.91
N VAL A 106 -0.49 8.78 -1.79
CA VAL A 106 -0.96 9.11 -0.45
C VAL A 106 -0.04 10.19 0.11
N ALA A 107 -0.60 11.18 0.79
CA ALA A 107 0.16 12.29 1.36
C ALA A 107 1.40 11.82 2.14
N ASP A 108 2.56 12.39 1.81
CA ASP A 108 3.81 12.23 2.55
C ASP A 108 3.92 13.33 3.63
N PRO A 109 4.60 13.07 4.76
CA PRO A 109 5.06 14.15 5.63
C PRO A 109 5.98 15.07 4.81
N THR A 110 5.64 16.35 4.73
CA THR A 110 6.55 17.38 4.20
C THR A 110 7.68 17.66 5.17
#